data_AF-A0A9E4FQR0-F1
#
_entry.id   AF-A0A9E4FQR0-F1
#
_cell.length_a   1.000
_cell.length_b   1.000
_cell.length_c   1.000
_cell.angle_alpha   90.00
_cell.angle_beta   90.00
_cell.angle_gamma   90.00
#
_symmetry.space_group_name_H-M   'P 1'
#
loop_
_entity.id
_entity.type
_entity.pdbx_description
1 polymer ?
#
loop_
_entity_poly.entity_id
_entity_poly.type
_entity_poly.pdbx_seq_one_letter_code
_entity_poly.pdbx_strand_id
1 'polypeptide(L)'
;MQAGQGWNMIEAVPLTKTPGSHWFGYYGKWQFDRSGTRILGQRSTFDLRMPKAGDEIEIGLIDLTRAETSWRRLGSTQAWHWQAGCMLQWVPGSDEPET
;
A
#
# COMPACT_ATOMS: atom_id res chain seq x y z
N MET A 1 24.79 39.16 7.71
CA MET A 1 24.46 38.11 6.72
C MET A 1 23.80 36.97 7.47
N GLN A 2 22.50 36.74 7.28
CA GLN A 2 21.80 35.61 7.91
C GLN A 2 21.99 34.38 7.02
N ALA A 3 22.50 33.30 7.60
CA ALA A 3 22.59 32.01 6.92
C ALA A 3 21.17 31.51 6.62
N GLY A 4 20.89 31.24 5.34
CA GLY A 4 19.61 30.70 4.90
C GLY A 4 19.33 29.34 5.53
N GLN A 5 18.08 29.09 5.89
CA GLN A 5 17.68 27.84 6.53
C GLN A 5 18.00 26.64 5.62
N GLY A 6 18.75 25.68 6.14
CA GLY A 6 19.09 24.44 5.44
C GLY A 6 17.87 23.55 5.25
N TRP A 7 17.90 22.71 4.21
CA TRP A 7 16.85 21.73 3.94
C TRP A 7 16.83 20.67 5.04
N ASN A 8 15.69 20.52 5.73
CA ASN A 8 15.47 19.37 6.59
C ASN A 8 15.33 18.12 5.71
N MET A 9 16.27 17.20 5.83
CA MET A 9 16.20 15.90 5.17
C MET A 9 15.20 15.01 5.90
N ILE A 10 14.22 14.48 5.17
CA ILE A 10 13.27 13.49 5.69
C ILE A 10 13.83 12.11 5.35
N GLU A 11 13.95 11.24 6.36
CA GLU A 11 14.35 9.85 6.16
C GLU A 11 13.22 9.05 5.52
N ALA A 12 13.52 8.34 4.43
CA ALA A 12 12.58 7.44 3.79
C ALA A 12 12.63 6.07 4.49
N VAL A 13 11.49 5.63 5.03
CA VAL A 13 11.37 4.34 5.73
C VAL A 13 10.62 3.33 4.85
N PRO A 14 11.16 2.12 4.61
CA PRO A 14 10.45 1.09 3.86
C PRO A 14 9.26 0.55 4.66
N LEU A 15 8.11 0.44 4.01
CA LEU A 15 6.86 -0.03 4.64
C LEU A 15 6.63 -1.54 4.49
N THR A 16 7.30 -2.16 3.52
CA THR A 16 7.19 -3.59 3.20
C THR A 16 8.57 -4.20 3.04
N LYS A 17 8.66 -5.53 3.22
CA LYS A 17 9.89 -6.30 3.07
C LYS A 17 9.72 -7.37 1.98
N THR A 18 10.82 -7.85 1.43
CA THR A 18 10.82 -9.05 0.58
C THR A 18 10.50 -10.30 1.43
N PRO A 19 9.99 -11.39 0.83
CA PRO A 19 9.71 -11.60 -0.59
C PRO A 19 8.41 -10.95 -1.08
N GLY A 20 8.33 -10.72 -2.39
CA GLY A 20 7.15 -10.20 -3.08
C GLY A 20 7.19 -8.69 -3.35
N SER A 21 6.44 -8.28 -4.37
CA SER A 21 6.35 -6.89 -4.83
C SER A 21 5.02 -6.29 -4.41
N HIS A 22 5.06 -5.11 -3.81
CA HIS A 22 3.89 -4.46 -3.22
C HIS A 22 3.58 -3.16 -3.95
N TRP A 23 2.30 -2.93 -4.26
CA TRP A 23 1.82 -1.68 -4.85
C TRP A 23 0.38 -1.39 -4.45
N PHE A 24 -0.10 -0.17 -4.71
CA PHE A 24 -1.50 0.19 -4.48
C PHE A 24 -2.32 0.20 -5.78
N GLY A 25 -1.83 0.88 -6.81
CA GLY A 25 -2.50 1.02 -8.10
C GLY A 25 -3.02 2.44 -8.35
N TYR A 26 -3.92 2.55 -9.34
CA TYR A 26 -4.47 3.74 -10.00
C TYR A 26 -4.61 5.02 -9.15
N TYR A 27 -4.48 6.17 -9.82
CA TYR A 27 -4.81 7.48 -9.23
C TYR A 27 -6.31 7.61 -8.93
N GLY A 28 -6.67 8.59 -8.08
CA GLY A 28 -8.06 8.92 -7.77
C GLY A 28 -8.68 8.12 -6.61
N LYS A 29 -7.92 7.23 -5.97
CA LYS A 29 -8.30 6.54 -4.73
C LYS A 29 -7.24 6.76 -3.66
N TRP A 30 -7.67 6.85 -2.40
CA TRP A 30 -6.76 7.02 -1.28
C TRP A 30 -6.15 5.69 -0.88
N GLN A 31 -4.82 5.63 -0.85
CA GLN A 31 -4.08 4.48 -0.34
C GLN A 31 -4.22 4.37 1.19
N PHE A 32 -4.13 5.51 1.85
CA PHE A 32 -4.30 5.63 3.30
C PHE A 32 -5.77 5.64 3.68
N ASP A 33 -6.08 5.08 4.84
CA ASP A 33 -7.36 5.34 5.50
C ASP A 33 -7.45 6.78 6.00
N ARG A 34 -8.60 7.12 6.59
CA ARG A 34 -8.88 8.49 7.06
C ARG A 34 -7.94 8.95 8.18
N SER A 35 -7.52 8.05 9.07
CA SER A 35 -6.57 8.36 10.15
C SER A 35 -5.14 8.47 9.65
N GLY A 36 -4.83 7.91 8.48
CA GLY A 36 -3.48 7.82 7.96
C GLY A 36 -2.64 6.75 8.65
N THR A 37 -3.25 5.87 9.45
CA THR A 37 -2.55 4.80 10.19
C THR A 37 -2.55 3.47 9.44
N ARG A 38 -3.42 3.31 8.43
CA ARG A 38 -3.51 2.06 7.65
C ARG A 38 -3.34 2.34 6.17
N ILE A 39 -2.61 1.45 5.50
CA ILE A 39 -2.28 1.58 4.08
C ILE A 39 -2.83 0.34 3.36
N LEU A 40 -3.75 0.53 2.41
CA LEU A 40 -4.17 -0.55 1.52
C LEU A 40 -3.12 -0.83 0.45
N GLY A 41 -3.07 -2.08 0.02
CA GLY A 41 -2.24 -2.47 -1.11
C GLY A 41 -2.55 -3.86 -1.61
N GLN A 42 -1.70 -4.30 -2.52
CA GLN A 42 -1.71 -5.63 -3.11
C GLN A 42 -0.26 -6.12 -3.25
N ARG A 43 -0.09 -7.44 -3.26
CA ARG A 43 1.21 -8.11 -3.28
C ARG A 43 1.23 -9.22 -4.32
N SER A 44 2.26 -9.24 -5.16
CA SER A 44 2.55 -10.30 -6.11
C SER A 44 3.78 -11.08 -5.64
N THR A 45 3.84 -12.36 -6.04
CA THR A 45 5.01 -13.23 -5.81
C THR A 45 6.01 -13.19 -6.96
N PHE A 46 5.75 -12.36 -7.97
CA PHE A 46 6.54 -12.21 -9.18
C PHE A 46 6.54 -10.75 -9.64
N ASP A 47 7.55 -10.36 -10.41
CA ASP A 47 7.63 -9.06 -11.07
C ASP A 47 8.24 -9.18 -12.47
N LEU A 48 8.42 -8.03 -13.15
CA LEU A 48 9.16 -7.90 -14.41
C LEU A 48 8.64 -8.78 -15.57
N ARG A 49 7.35 -9.14 -15.52
CA ARG A 49 6.66 -9.83 -16.62
C ARG A 49 5.19 -9.40 -16.72
N MET A 50 4.61 -9.65 -17.89
CA MET A 50 3.17 -9.45 -18.06
C MET A 50 2.37 -10.47 -17.23
N PRO A 51 1.16 -10.09 -16.75
CA PRO A 51 0.24 -11.02 -16.12
C PRO A 51 -0.15 -12.14 -17.09
N LYS A 52 -0.29 -13.34 -16.56
CA LYS A 52 -0.77 -14.55 -17.25
C LYS A 52 -2.09 -14.97 -16.65
N ALA A 53 -2.87 -15.75 -17.42
CA ALA A 53 -4.06 -16.40 -16.88
C ALA A 53 -3.68 -17.26 -15.65
N GLY A 54 -4.46 -17.15 -14.58
CA GLY A 54 -4.21 -17.86 -13.33
C GLY A 54 -3.25 -17.14 -12.38
N ASP A 55 -2.61 -16.04 -12.78
CA ASP A 55 -1.78 -15.27 -11.85
C ASP A 55 -2.66 -14.66 -10.76
N GLU A 56 -2.36 -15.05 -9.53
CA GLU A 56 -3.03 -14.56 -8.34
C GLU A 56 -2.14 -13.56 -7.58
N ILE A 57 -2.79 -12.55 -7.02
CA ILE A 57 -2.16 -11.58 -6.13
C ILE A 57 -2.90 -11.57 -4.79
N GLU A 58 -2.23 -11.13 -3.74
CA GLU A 58 -2.84 -10.91 -2.44
C GLU A 58 -3.33 -9.48 -2.30
N ILE A 59 -4.46 -9.31 -1.61
CA ILE A 59 -4.93 -8.02 -1.10
C ILE A 59 -4.58 -7.95 0.38
N GLY A 60 -4.09 -6.81 0.83
CA GLY A 60 -3.66 -6.64 2.21
C GLY A 60 -3.62 -5.18 2.64
N LEU A 61 -3.21 -5.00 3.89
CA LEU A 61 -2.93 -3.69 4.45
C LEU A 61 -1.66 -3.70 5.29
N ILE A 62 -1.11 -2.51 5.52
CA ILE A 62 -0.04 -2.25 6.48
C ILE A 62 -0.62 -1.39 7.59
N ASP A 63 -0.34 -1.74 8.84
CA ASP A 63 -0.77 -1.02 10.03
C ASP A 63 0.43 -0.30 10.64
N LEU A 64 0.42 1.03 10.59
CA LEU A 64 1.50 1.92 11.05
C LEU A 64 1.48 2.14 12.56
N THR A 65 0.42 1.72 13.27
CA THR A 65 0.36 1.84 14.74
C THR A 65 1.23 0.81 15.45
N ARG A 66 1.68 -0.21 14.71
CA ARG A 66 2.48 -1.32 15.25
C ARG A 66 3.96 -1.00 15.18
N ALA A 67 4.70 -1.41 16.22
CA ALA A 67 6.16 -1.29 16.27
C ALA A 67 6.85 -1.98 15.08
N GLU A 68 6.23 -3.03 14.53
CA GLU A 68 6.66 -3.68 13.30
C GLU A 68 5.63 -3.46 12.20
N THR A 69 5.99 -2.63 11.22
CA THR A 69 5.23 -2.48 9.97
C THR A 69 5.30 -3.80 9.20
N SER A 70 4.17 -4.50 9.17
CA SER A 70 4.07 -5.81 8.53
C SER A 70 2.84 -5.90 7.64
N TRP A 71 3.00 -6.66 6.56
CA TRP A 71 1.93 -6.95 5.62
C TRP A 71 0.88 -7.85 6.27
N ARG A 72 -0.36 -7.38 6.38
CA ARG A 72 -1.51 -8.16 6.82
C ARG A 72 -2.36 -8.54 5.62
N ARG A 73 -2.36 -9.83 5.26
CA ARG A 73 -3.21 -10.38 4.19
C ARG A 73 -4.69 -10.29 4.57
N LEU A 74 -5.50 -9.80 3.64
CA LEU A 74 -6.96 -9.77 3.71
C LEU A 74 -7.60 -10.85 2.81
N GLY A 75 -6.97 -11.16 1.67
CA GLY A 75 -7.47 -12.15 0.72
C GLY A 75 -6.56 -12.30 -0.50
N SER A 76 -7.05 -12.99 -1.53
CA SER A 76 -6.36 -13.12 -2.82
C SER A 76 -7.35 -13.06 -3.98
N THR A 77 -6.85 -12.75 -5.18
CA THR A 77 -7.67 -12.58 -6.39
C THR A 77 -6.85 -12.73 -7.68
N GLN A 78 -7.53 -13.16 -8.75
CA GLN A 78 -7.00 -13.18 -10.12
C GLN A 78 -7.54 -11.99 -10.96
N ALA A 79 -8.42 -11.16 -10.40
CA ALA A 79 -9.01 -10.02 -11.08
C ALA A 79 -8.20 -8.73 -10.82
N TRP A 80 -7.13 -8.54 -11.61
CA TRP A 80 -6.21 -7.41 -11.45
C TRP A 80 -5.46 -7.09 -12.74
N HIS A 81 -4.78 -5.93 -12.76
CA HIS A 81 -3.72 -5.63 -13.72
C HIS A 81 -2.69 -4.68 -13.09
N TRP A 82 -1.53 -4.50 -13.72
CA TRP A 82 -0.45 -3.70 -13.14
C TRP A 82 -0.82 -2.24 -12.87
N GLN A 83 -1.45 -1.56 -13.83
CA GLN A 83 -1.71 -0.12 -13.75
C GLN A 83 -2.75 0.24 -12.68
N ALA A 84 -3.91 -0.40 -12.66
CA ALA A 84 -4.98 -0.07 -11.72
C ALA A 84 -5.17 -1.07 -10.57
N GLY A 85 -4.51 -2.22 -10.62
CA GLY A 85 -4.71 -3.24 -9.60
C GLY A 85 -6.10 -3.85 -9.64
N CYS A 86 -6.64 -4.06 -8.44
CA CYS A 86 -8.02 -4.46 -8.19
C CYS A 86 -8.97 -3.27 -7.93
N MET A 87 -8.56 -2.02 -8.22
CA MET A 87 -9.37 -0.81 -7.94
C MET A 87 -9.71 -0.62 -6.45
N LEU A 88 -8.80 -1.02 -5.55
CA LEU A 88 -8.96 -0.98 -4.10
C LEU A 88 -9.33 0.41 -3.59
N GLN A 89 -10.29 0.49 -2.68
CA GLN A 89 -10.67 1.73 -2.01
C GLN A 89 -11.17 1.45 -0.60
N TRP A 90 -10.96 2.42 0.29
CA TRP A 90 -11.70 2.50 1.54
C TRP A 90 -13.17 2.85 1.29
N VAL A 91 -14.05 2.39 2.17
CA VAL A 91 -15.48 2.70 2.09
C VAL A 91 -15.67 4.20 2.38
N PRO A 92 -16.24 5.00 1.45
CA PRO A 92 -16.48 6.42 1.72
C PRO A 92 -17.46 6.61 2.88
N GLY A 93 -17.20 7.60 3.73
CA GLY A 93 -18.09 7.92 4.86
C GLY A 93 -18.16 6.85 5.95
N SER A 94 -17.27 5.85 5.94
CA SER A 94 -17.10 4.99 7.10
C SER A 94 -16.46 5.78 8.22
N ASP A 95 -17.18 5.94 9.33
CA ASP A 95 -16.78 6.70 10.51
C ASP A 95 -15.90 5.90 11.49
N GLU A 96 -15.53 4.65 11.19
CA GLU A 96 -14.82 3.76 12.13
C GLU A 96 -13.53 4.39 12.67
N PRO A 97 -13.52 4.80 13.95
CA PRO A 97 -12.30 5.03 14.70
C PRO A 97 -11.71 3.67 15.07
N GLU A 98 -10.40 3.60 15.18
CA GLU A 98 -9.70 2.49 15.83
C GLU A 98 -10.39 2.12 17.16
N THR A 99 -10.75 0.85 17.33
CA THR A 99 -10.86 0.26 18.66
C THR A 99 -9.50 0.22 19.33
#